data_AF-A0A923VHR5-F1
#
_entry.id   AF-A0A923VHR5-F1
#
_cell.length_a   1.000
_cell.length_b   1.000
_cell.length_c   1.000
_cell.angle_alpha   90.00
_cell.angle_beta   90.00
_cell.angle_gamma   90.00
#
_symmetry.space_group_name_H-M   'P 1'
#
loop_
_entity.id
_entity.type
_entity.pdbx_description
1 polymer ?
#
loop_
_entity_poly.entity_id
_entity_poly.type
_entity_poly.pdbx_seq_one_letter_code
_entity_poly.pdbx_strand_id
1 'polypeptide(L)'
;NSHPLAFGYPNYYFTLKQDDKMYAFLKDGWNVGVIKKNSEVAGFVGSKIKDKIKDGTSIGVLEYGRGSVVFLADDPIFRSFWENGKLLFSNAVFLVGE
;
A
#
# COMPACT_ATOMS: atom_id res chain seq x y z
N ASN A 1 0.48 -5.51 -11.98
CA ASN A 1 -0.95 -5.65 -11.62
C ASN A 1 -1.39 -7.09 -11.78
N SER A 2 -1.09 -7.89 -10.76
CA SER A 2 -1.37 -9.34 -10.78
C SER A 2 -2.35 -9.75 -9.68
N HIS A 3 -2.81 -8.80 -8.87
CA HIS A 3 -3.70 -9.01 -7.73
C HIS A 3 -4.93 -8.08 -7.86
N PRO A 4 -6.16 -8.53 -7.54
CA PRO A 4 -7.38 -7.72 -7.68
C PRO A 4 -7.33 -6.35 -7.00
N LEU A 5 -6.67 -6.27 -5.84
CA LEU A 5 -6.45 -4.99 -5.13
C LEU A 5 -5.79 -3.91 -6.01
N ALA A 6 -4.92 -4.29 -6.95
CA ALA A 6 -4.20 -3.39 -7.86
C ALA A 6 -4.85 -3.26 -9.25
N PHE A 7 -6.08 -3.74 -9.44
CA PHE A 7 -6.79 -3.62 -10.71
C PHE A 7 -6.99 -2.15 -11.10
N GLY A 8 -6.71 -1.81 -12.36
CA GLY A 8 -6.84 -0.45 -12.89
C GLY A 8 -5.65 0.49 -12.61
N TYR A 9 -4.64 0.08 -11.85
CA TYR A 9 -3.41 0.87 -11.69
C TYR A 9 -2.41 0.64 -12.82
N PRO A 10 -1.45 1.55 -13.04
CA PRO A 10 -0.19 1.23 -13.72
C PRO A 10 0.73 0.42 -12.77
N ASN A 11 2.01 0.25 -13.12
CA ASN A 11 2.98 -0.45 -12.26
C ASN A 11 3.47 0.38 -11.05
N TYR A 12 2.75 1.46 -10.71
CA TYR A 12 3.06 2.35 -9.60
C TYR A 12 1.78 2.88 -8.94
N TYR A 13 1.91 3.27 -7.69
CA TYR A 13 0.91 3.99 -6.91
C TYR A 13 1.63 5.00 -6.04
N PHE A 14 1.10 6.22 -5.96
CA PHE A 14 1.61 7.23 -5.04
C PHE A 14 0.77 7.21 -3.77
N THR A 15 1.42 7.16 -2.61
CA THR A 15 0.79 7.25 -1.29
C THR A 15 1.31 8.47 -0.53
N LEU A 16 0.44 9.08 0.28
CA LEU A 16 0.85 10.15 1.19
C LEU A 16 1.37 9.53 2.49
N LYS A 17 2.69 9.41 2.59
CA LYS A 17 3.34 8.85 3.78
C LYS A 17 3.46 9.91 4.88
N GLN A 18 2.78 9.72 6.01
CA GLN A 18 2.75 10.68 7.12
C GLN A 18 3.49 10.19 8.39
N ASP A 19 3.87 8.92 8.43
CA ASP A 19 4.60 8.32 9.55
C ASP A 19 5.68 7.31 9.09
N ASP A 20 6.39 6.72 10.04
CA ASP A 20 7.42 5.70 9.80
C ASP A 20 6.89 4.27 9.80
N LYS A 21 5.57 4.08 9.82
CA LYS A 21 4.98 2.73 9.87
C LYS A 21 5.05 2.08 8.50
N MET A 22 5.54 0.86 8.48
CA MET A 22 5.58 0.02 7.31
C MET A 22 5.58 -1.42 7.78
N TYR A 23 4.95 -2.30 7.01
CA TYR A 23 4.97 -3.73 7.31
C TYR A 23 6.23 -4.36 6.73
N ALA A 24 6.76 -5.36 7.43
CA ALA A 24 7.75 -6.24 6.83
C ALA A 24 7.13 -6.96 5.63
N PHE A 25 7.97 -7.39 4.69
CA PHE A 25 7.50 -8.24 3.59
C PHE A 25 6.83 -9.49 4.14
N LEU A 26 5.62 -9.73 3.66
CA LEU A 26 4.86 -10.92 3.98
C LEU A 26 5.49 -12.12 3.28
N LYS A 27 5.65 -13.21 4.05
CA LYS A 27 6.06 -14.51 3.52
C LYS A 27 4.86 -15.28 2.97
N ASP A 28 3.76 -15.26 3.73
CA ASP A 28 2.53 -16.01 3.43
C ASP A 28 1.39 -15.04 3.11
N GLY A 29 1.56 -14.26 2.05
CA GLY A 29 0.57 -13.27 1.60
C GLY A 29 1.05 -12.44 0.43
N TRP A 30 0.27 -11.43 0.08
CA TRP A 30 0.51 -10.58 -1.08
C TRP A 30 1.10 -9.23 -0.67
N ASN A 31 2.29 -8.94 -1.17
CA ASN A 31 2.93 -7.63 -1.07
C ASN A 31 2.53 -6.77 -2.29
N VAL A 32 1.28 -6.31 -2.33
CA VAL A 32 0.67 -5.64 -3.50
C VAL A 32 1.31 -4.29 -3.80
N GLY A 33 1.58 -3.50 -2.76
CA GLY A 33 2.23 -2.20 -2.86
C GLY A 33 3.42 -2.13 -1.91
N VAL A 34 4.60 -1.92 -2.47
CA VAL A 34 5.87 -1.94 -1.75
C VAL A 34 6.58 -0.60 -1.94
N ILE A 35 7.22 -0.11 -0.88
CA ILE A 35 8.07 1.07 -0.97
C ILE A 35 9.49 0.58 -1.22
N LYS A 36 10.03 0.88 -2.41
CA LYS A 36 11.41 0.54 -2.76
C LYS A 36 12.37 1.62 -2.26
N LYS A 37 13.63 1.29 -2.11
CA LYS A 37 14.69 2.29 -1.90
C LYS A 37 14.60 3.42 -2.95
N ASN A 38 14.76 4.67 -2.49
CA ASN A 38 14.73 5.89 -3.31
C ASN A 38 13.39 6.15 -4.04
N SER A 39 12.25 5.80 -3.42
CA SER A 39 10.91 6.02 -3.99
C SER A 39 10.31 7.39 -3.62
N GLU A 40 11.05 8.26 -2.94
CA GLU A 40 10.62 9.60 -2.59
C GLU A 40 10.49 10.47 -3.83
N VAL A 41 9.30 11.08 -4.02
CA VAL A 41 9.02 11.95 -5.17
C VAL A 41 9.00 13.43 -4.76
N ALA A 42 8.32 13.75 -3.67
CA ALA A 42 8.16 15.10 -3.15
C ALA A 42 7.99 15.09 -1.63
N GLY A 43 8.31 16.21 -0.98
CA GLY A 43 8.20 16.39 0.47
C GLY A 43 9.53 16.25 1.20
N PHE A 44 9.46 15.91 2.49
CA PHE A 44 10.63 15.75 3.37
C PHE A 44 10.52 14.45 4.16
N VAL A 45 11.65 13.76 4.30
CA VAL A 45 11.80 12.60 5.18
C VAL A 45 12.95 12.86 6.15
N GLY A 46 12.70 12.63 7.43
CA GLY A 46 13.73 12.77 8.46
C GLY A 46 14.88 11.78 8.21
N SER A 47 16.13 12.22 8.38
CA SER A 47 17.32 11.40 8.11
C SER A 47 17.33 10.06 8.86
N LYS A 48 16.84 10.04 10.10
CA LYS A 48 16.73 8.82 10.93
C LYS A 48 15.61 7.87 10.49
N ILE A 49 14.60 8.38 9.77
CA ILE A 49 13.42 7.64 9.34
C ILE A 49 13.59 7.12 7.91
N LYS A 50 14.38 7.82 7.09
CA LYS A 50 14.65 7.45 5.69
C LYS A 50 15.08 5.99 5.52
N ASP A 51 15.92 5.49 6.42
CA ASP A 51 16.37 4.09 6.37
C ASP A 51 15.34 3.08 6.87
N LYS A 52 14.30 3.51 7.57
CA LYS A 52 13.18 2.66 8.02
C LYS A 52 12.08 2.53 6.97
N ILE A 53 11.85 3.57 6.16
CA ILE A 53 10.81 3.61 5.13
C ILE A 53 11.38 3.19 3.77
N LYS A 54 11.95 1.99 3.70
CA LYS A 54 12.43 1.38 2.46
C LYS A 54 12.36 -0.12 2.56
N ASP A 55 12.11 -0.76 1.43
CA ASP A 55 12.14 -2.22 1.27
C ASP A 55 11.16 -2.91 2.22
N GLY A 56 9.90 -2.48 2.16
CA GLY A 56 8.79 -3.12 2.86
C GLY A 56 7.44 -2.84 2.24
N THR A 57 6.41 -3.35 2.89
CA THR A 57 5.04 -3.41 2.38
C THR A 57 4.20 -2.29 2.96
N SER A 58 3.62 -1.48 2.08
CA SER A 58 2.65 -0.43 2.44
C SER A 58 1.21 -0.90 2.17
N ILE A 59 1.01 -1.77 1.17
CA ILE A 59 -0.30 -2.33 0.81
C ILE A 59 -0.13 -3.83 0.67
N GLY A 60 -0.93 -4.61 1.40
CA GLY A 60 -0.93 -6.05 1.19
C GLY A 60 -2.20 -6.76 1.63
N VAL A 61 -2.21 -8.06 1.36
CA VAL A 61 -3.36 -8.94 1.60
C VAL A 61 -2.88 -10.25 2.22
N LEU A 62 -3.54 -10.67 3.29
CA LEU A 62 -3.41 -12.02 3.85
C LEU A 62 -4.71 -12.78 3.57
N GLU A 63 -4.58 -14.02 3.13
CA GLU A 63 -5.71 -14.93 3.04
C GLU A 63 -5.98 -15.52 4.43
N TYR A 64 -7.24 -15.52 4.86
CA TYR A 64 -7.64 -16.06 6.16
C TYR A 64 -8.96 -16.81 6.05
N GLY A 65 -8.87 -18.15 6.12
CA GLY A 65 -10.03 -19.02 5.93
C GLY A 65 -10.61 -18.88 4.52
N ARG A 66 -11.86 -18.40 4.44
CA ARG A 66 -12.56 -18.17 3.16
C ARG A 66 -12.57 -16.69 2.74
N GLY A 67 -11.79 -15.85 3.41
CA GLY A 67 -11.77 -14.41 3.15
C GLY A 67 -10.36 -13.86 3.16
N SER A 68 -10.27 -12.54 3.10
CA SER A 68 -9.01 -11.82 2.97
C SER A 68 -8.95 -10.67 3.97
N VAL A 69 -7.77 -10.45 4.54
CA VAL A 69 -7.45 -9.30 5.37
C VAL A 69 -6.59 -8.36 4.53
N VAL A 70 -7.11 -7.18 4.22
CA VAL A 70 -6.37 -6.12 3.53
C VAL A 70 -5.81 -5.16 4.56
N PHE A 71 -4.52 -4.86 4.48
CA PHE A 71 -3.87 -3.86 5.33
C PHE A 71 -3.20 -2.79 4.48
N LEU A 72 -3.44 -1.56 4.90
CA LEU A 72 -2.93 -0.34 4.30
C LEU A 72 -2.14 0.37 5.40
N ALA A 73 -0.85 0.59 5.19
CA ALA A 73 0.02 1.26 6.14
C ALA A 73 -0.30 2.76 6.26
N ASP A 74 -0.84 3.33 5.18
CA ASP A 74 -1.21 4.73 5.05
C ASP A 74 -2.72 4.83 4.70
N ASP A 75 -3.35 5.96 5.03
CA ASP A 75 -4.76 6.20 4.71
C ASP A 75 -4.94 6.52 3.21
N PRO A 76 -5.56 5.63 2.40
CA PRO A 76 -5.72 5.84 0.97
C PRO A 76 -6.70 6.97 0.64
N ILE A 77 -7.58 7.35 1.57
CA ILE A 77 -8.63 8.35 1.38
C ILE A 77 -8.45 9.53 2.32
N PHE A 78 -7.20 9.81 2.72
CA PHE A 78 -6.88 10.92 3.62
C PHE A 78 -7.53 12.22 3.14
N ARG A 79 -8.55 12.66 3.90
CA ARG A 79 -9.38 13.85 3.60
C ARG A 79 -9.97 13.88 2.19
N SER A 80 -10.16 12.72 1.55
CA SER A 80 -10.56 12.58 0.15
C SER A 80 -9.68 13.37 -0.84
N PHE A 81 -8.43 13.64 -0.45
CA PHE A 81 -7.54 14.54 -1.20
C PHE A 81 -7.07 13.93 -2.53
N TRP A 82 -6.81 12.61 -2.58
CA TRP A 82 -6.31 11.94 -3.77
C TRP A 82 -7.34 10.98 -4.39
N GLU A 83 -7.72 11.29 -5.63
CA GLU A 83 -8.64 10.47 -6.43
C GLU A 83 -8.12 9.05 -6.62
N ASN A 84 -6.81 8.90 -6.86
CA ASN A 84 -6.22 7.58 -7.07
C ASN A 84 -6.41 6.66 -5.88
N GLY A 85 -6.48 7.13 -4.63
CA GLY A 85 -6.68 6.25 -3.48
C GLY A 85 -8.10 5.71 -3.34
N LYS A 86 -9.10 6.35 -3.95
CA LYS A 86 -10.49 5.88 -3.96
C LYS A 86 -10.62 4.55 -4.72
N LEU A 87 -9.90 4.40 -5.84
CA LEU A 87 -9.88 3.14 -6.60
C LEU A 87 -9.29 1.99 -5.76
N LEU A 88 -8.20 2.23 -5.01
CA LEU A 88 -7.57 1.23 -4.15
C LEU A 88 -8.55 0.76 -3.08
N PHE A 89 -9.24 1.72 -2.46
CA PHE A 89 -10.24 1.42 -1.45
C PHE A 89 -11.43 0.65 -2.04
N SER A 90 -11.94 1.05 -3.20
CA SER A 90 -13.01 0.33 -3.90
C SER A 90 -12.60 -1.10 -4.24
N ASN A 91 -11.39 -1.32 -4.79
CA ASN A 91 -10.90 -2.66 -5.08
C ASN A 91 -10.79 -3.51 -3.81
N ALA A 92 -10.36 -2.92 -2.69
CA ALA A 92 -10.26 -3.62 -1.41
C ALA A 92 -11.63 -4.12 -0.92
N VAL A 93 -12.67 -3.31 -1.07
CA VAL A 93 -14.03 -3.64 -0.62
C VAL A 93 -14.72 -4.62 -1.57
N PHE A 94 -14.57 -4.44 -2.88
CA PHE A 94 -15.41 -5.13 -3.87
C PHE A 94 -14.72 -6.23 -4.66
N LEU A 95 -13.38 -6.27 -4.75
CA LEU A 95 -12.68 -7.20 -5.65
C LEU A 95 -11.75 -8.20 -4.96
N VAL A 96 -11.26 -7.92 -3.74
CA VAL A 96 -10.25 -8.79 -3.09
C VAL A 96 -10.86 -10.07 -2.49
N GLY A 97 -12.15 -10.07 -2.19
CA GLY A 97 -12.86 -11.22 -1.61
C GLY A 97 -13.60 -12.10 -2.62
N GLU A 98 -13.49 -11.79 -3.92
CA GLU A 98 -14.11 -12.57 -5.00
C GLU A 98 -13.20 -13.67 -5.55
#